data_AF-H6CB06-F1
#
_entry.id   AF-H6CB06-F1
#
_cell.length_a   1.000
_cell.length_b   1.000
_cell.length_c   1.000
_cell.angle_alpha   90.00
_cell.angle_beta   90.00
_cell.angle_gamma   90.00
#
_symmetry.space_group_name_H-M   'P 1'
#
loop_
_entity.id
_entity.type
_entity.pdbx_description
1 polymer ?
#
loop_
_entity_poly.entity_id
_entity_poly.type
_entity_poly.pdbx_seq_one_letter_code
_entity_poly.pdbx_strand_id
1 'polypeptide(L)' 'MALVMIEGNWIALMPNPDQSLGTRKGVLEGEDKELLLAFARSLYHSSLTERPFAEDLLGHGFLHQ' A
#
# COMPACT_ATOMS: atom_id res chain seq x y z
N MET A 1 -23.46 -9.21 -2.15
CA MET A 1 -23.31 -7.74 -2.25
C MET A 1 -24.46 -7.12 -1.49
N ALA A 2 -24.19 -6.36 -0.44
CA ALA A 2 -25.23 -5.68 0.34
C ALA A 2 -25.17 -4.18 0.05
N LEU A 3 -26.33 -3.55 -0.09
CA LEU A 3 -26.45 -2.09 -0.22
C LEU A 3 -27.03 -1.54 1.09
N VAL A 4 -26.55 -0.39 1.53
CA VAL A 4 -27.10 0.35 2.67
C VAL A 4 -27.49 1.75 2.23
N MET A 5 -28.64 2.22 2.71
CA MET A 5 -29.10 3.60 2.52
C MET A 5 -28.53 4.49 3.60
N ILE A 6 -27.73 5.48 3.20
CA ILE A 6 -27.22 6.54 4.07
C ILE A 6 -27.60 7.87 3.43
N GLU A 7 -28.36 8.70 4.14
CA GLU A 7 -28.79 10.03 3.69
C GLU A 7 -29.48 10.06 2.30
N GLY A 8 -30.20 9.00 1.95
CA GLY A 8 -30.88 8.90 0.65
C GLY A 8 -30.01 8.35 -0.48
N ASN A 9 -28.77 7.95 -0.20
CA ASN A 9 -27.86 7.35 -1.18
C ASN A 9 -27.66 5.84 -0.92
N TRP A 10 -27.71 5.05 -1.99
CA TRP A 10 -27.38 3.62 -1.93
C TRP A 10 -25.86 3.43 -1.97
N ILE A 11 -25.28 2.96 -0.87
CA ILE A 11 -23.85 2.68 -0.74
C ILE A 11 -23.65 1.16 -0.77
N ALA A 12 -22.80 0.68 -1.68
CA ALA A 12 -22.39 -0.71 -1.67
C ALA A 12 -21.47 -0.97 -0.48
N LEU A 13 -21.93 -1.80 0.46
CA LEU A 13 -21.07 -2.40 1.45
C LEU A 13 -20.24 -3.48 0.76
N MET A 14 -19.09 -3.07 0.22
CA MET A 14 -18.01 -4.00 -0.02
C MET A 14 -17.30 -4.23 1.31
N PRO A 15 -17.20 -5.48 1.81
CA PRO A 15 -16.25 -5.76 2.86
C PRO A 15 -14.89 -5.30 2.33
N ASN A 16 -14.17 -4.48 3.11
CA ASN A 16 -12.81 -4.13 2.74
C ASN A 16 -12.07 -5.46 2.56
N PRO A 17 -11.60 -5.80 1.35
CA PRO A 17 -10.86 -7.03 1.18
C PRO A 17 -9.72 -7.03 2.20
N ASP A 18 -9.36 -8.19 2.73
CA ASP A 18 -8.17 -8.28 3.57
C ASP A 18 -6.96 -7.90 2.70
N GLN A 19 -6.61 -6.62 2.73
CA GLN A 19 -5.50 -5.99 2.02
C GLN A 19 -4.22 -6.02 2.84
N SER A 20 -4.18 -6.84 3.92
CA SER A 20 -2.93 -7.05 4.63
C SER A 20 -1.88 -7.59 3.65
N LEU A 21 -0.64 -7.13 3.81
CA LEU A 21 0.46 -7.59 2.96
C LEU A 21 0.65 -9.12 3.04
N GLY A 22 0.19 -9.76 4.13
CA GLY A 22 0.26 -11.20 4.36
C GLY A 22 -0.75 -12.05 3.56
N THR A 23 -1.85 -11.48 3.06
CA THR A 23 -2.87 -12.22 2.28
C THR A 23 -2.70 -12.11 0.77
N ARG A 24 -1.81 -11.24 0.29
CA ARG A 24 -1.45 -11.17 -1.14
C ARG A 24 -0.70 -12.46 -1.52
N LYS A 25 -1.28 -13.25 -2.42
CA LYS A 25 -0.75 -14.54 -2.88
C LYS A 25 0.53 -14.31 -3.70
N GLY A 26 1.65 -14.29 -2.99
CA GLY A 26 2.98 -13.94 -3.46
C GLY A 26 3.77 -13.58 -2.22
N VAL A 27 4.19 -14.59 -1.45
CA VAL A 27 5.00 -14.35 -0.26
C VAL A 27 6.33 -13.81 -0.77
N LEU A 28 6.53 -12.50 -0.64
CA LEU A 28 7.85 -11.95 -0.76
C LEU A 28 8.65 -12.49 0.42
N GLU A 29 9.70 -13.23 0.12
CA GLU A 29 10.60 -13.83 1.09
C GLU A 29 12.01 -13.33 0.84
N GLY A 30 12.87 -13.42 1.87
CA GLY A 30 14.27 -13.01 1.74
C GLY A 30 14.44 -11.53 1.44
N GLU A 31 15.44 -11.21 0.61
CA GLU A 31 15.90 -9.84 0.34
C GLU A 31 14.84 -8.97 -0.34
N ASP A 32 14.06 -9.53 -1.27
CA ASP A 32 13.01 -8.80 -2.00
C ASP A 32 11.92 -8.26 -1.05
N LYS A 33 11.62 -9.04 0.00
CA LYS A 33 10.69 -8.61 1.06
C LYS A 33 11.22 -7.40 1.81
N GLU A 34 12.49 -7.46 2.22
CA GLU A 34 13.12 -6.39 2.99
C GLU A 34 13.25 -5.11 2.16
N LEU A 35 13.61 -5.24 0.87
CA LEU A 35 13.68 -4.12 -0.07
C LEU A 35 12.30 -3.51 -0.34
N LEU A 36 11.25 -4.32 -0.53
CA LEU A 36 9.89 -3.79 -0.68
C LEU A 36 9.42 -3.09 0.59
N LEU A 37 9.67 -3.67 1.77
CA LEU A 37 9.24 -3.06 3.03
C LEU A 37 9.95 -1.74 3.30
N ALA A 38 11.25 -1.65 3.03
CA ALA A 38 12.00 -0.40 3.10
C ALA A 38 11.44 0.66 2.14
N PHE A 39 11.13 0.26 0.90
CA PHE A 39 10.53 1.13 -0.10
C PHE A 39 9.12 1.60 0.30
N ALA A 40 8.26 0.69 0.77
CA ALA A 40 6.92 1.04 1.22
C ALA A 40 6.95 2.02 2.40
N ARG A 41 7.87 1.83 3.35
CA ARG A 41 8.03 2.74 4.50
C ARG A 41 8.44 4.15 4.08
N SER A 42 9.28 4.30 3.05
CA SER A 42 9.65 5.64 2.56
C SER A 42 8.45 6.38 1.94
N LEU A 43 7.49 5.64 1.34
CA LEU A 43 6.25 6.21 0.79
C LEU A 43 5.25 6.62 1.89
N TYR A 44 5.16 5.83 2.96
CA TYR A 44 4.21 6.04 4.07
C TYR A 44 4.79 6.95 5.16
N HIS A 45 5.17 8.19 4.81
CA HIS A 45 5.29 9.26 5.80
C HIS A 45 3.93 9.95 6.03
N SER A 46 3.53 10.06 7.30
CA SER A 46 2.32 10.79 7.73
C SER A 46 2.41 12.29 7.42
N SER A 47 3.63 12.81 7.26
CA SER A 47 3.91 14.20 6.92
C SER A 47 4.23 14.32 5.43
N LEU A 48 3.45 15.13 4.69
CA LEU A 48 3.67 15.39 3.27
C LEU A 48 5.01 16.08 3.00
N THR A 49 5.51 16.87 3.93
CA THR A 49 6.79 17.59 3.81
C THR A 49 8.01 16.71 4.08
N GLU A 50 7.83 15.58 4.74
CA GLU A 50 8.90 14.59 4.97
C GLU A 50 8.85 13.45 3.94
N ARG A 51 7.83 13.45 3.07
CA ARG A 51 7.71 12.46 2.02
C ARG A 51 8.78 12.73 0.97
N PRO A 52 9.57 11.72 0.59
CA PRO A 52 10.53 11.85 -0.51
C PRO A 52 9.81 12.17 -1.82
N PHE A 53 10.45 12.97 -2.68
CA PHE A 53 9.97 13.19 -4.03
C PHE A 53 10.14 11.92 -4.88
N ALA A 54 9.45 11.87 -6.01
CA ALA A 54 9.54 10.74 -6.93
C ALA A 54 10.99 10.50 -7.38
N GLU A 55 11.76 11.56 -7.61
CA GLU A 55 13.17 11.51 -7.98
C GLU A 55 14.07 10.90 -6.90
N ASP A 56 13.81 11.19 -5.62
CA ASP A 56 14.55 10.61 -4.48
C ASP A 56 14.34 9.10 -4.37
N LEU A 57 13.19 8.61 -4.85
CA LEU A 57 12.82 7.20 -4.81
C LEU A 57 13.43 6.39 -5.95
N LEU A 58 13.83 7.02 -7.05
CA LEU A 58 14.35 6.31 -8.22
C LEU A 58 15.63 5.53 -7.90
N GLY A 59 16.48 6.05 -7.01
CA GLY A 59 17.70 5.38 -6.58
C GLY A 59 17.50 4.24 -5.56
N HIS A 60 16.26 3.95 -5.16
CA HIS A 60 16.01 2.93 -4.15
C HIS A 60 16.29 1.53 -4.71
N GLY A 61 17.04 0.70 -3.97
CA GLY A 61 17.49 -0.62 -4.45
C GLY A 61 16.36 -1.55 -4.90
N PHE A 62 15.16 -1.42 -4.31
CA PHE A 62 13.96 -2.12 -4.76
C PHE A 62 13.60 -1.87 -6.24
N LEU A 63 13.86 -0.70 -6.81
CA LEU A 63 13.52 -0.37 -8.20
C LEU A 63 14.59 -0.80 -9.21
N HIS A 64 15.74 -1.28 -8.73
CA HIS A 64 16.92 -1.62 -9.53
C HIS A 64 17.33 -3.10 -9.43
N GLN A 65 16.41 -3.97 -9.01
CA GLN A 65 16.60 -5.42 -9.00
C GLN A 65 16.75 -6.00 -10.42
#